data_AF-A0A3R8T737-F1
#
_entry.id   AF-A0A3R8T737-F1
#
_cell.length_a   1.000
_cell.length_b   1.000
_cell.length_c   1.000
_cell.angle_alpha   90.00
_cell.angle_beta   90.00
_cell.angle_gamma   90.00
#
_symmetry.space_group_name_H-M   'P 1'
#
loop_
_entity.id
_entity.type
_entity.pdbx_description
1 polymer ?
#
loop_
_entity_poly.entity_id
_entity_poly.type
_entity_poly.pdbx_seq_one_letter_code
_entity_poly.pdbx_strand_id
1 'polypeptide(L)'
;METGQSHGGRPQQAGSAEHRQPDPVTASSLPITPADEHAMRIALDQAQNAWLAGEVPVGAVIMREGQVIATGYNRPITTHDPTAHAEIVALRHASQLLENYRLPDCDLYVTLEPCAMCAMALMHARFRRVVFAAHDPKTGVAGSVIDLFGNTQLNHHTQIVGGVLAEASSQLLKQFFAERRAQIRAERDAARALLAVGQTGVDTAAMDAEPIPVGLVIEDPDLR
;
A
#
# COMPACT_ATOMS: atom_id res chain seq x y z
N MET A 1 29.79 13.31 66.13
CA MET A 1 29.06 12.12 65.62
C MET A 1 27.99 12.67 64.68
N GLU A 2 28.39 13.00 63.44
CA GLU A 2 28.36 12.12 62.24
C GLU A 2 26.96 12.12 61.58
N THR A 3 26.75 12.87 60.49
CA THR A 3 26.72 12.43 59.04
C THR A 3 25.49 11.60 58.67
N GLY A 4 24.75 11.78 57.56
CA GLY A 4 24.91 12.52 56.29
C GLY A 4 23.51 12.85 55.68
N GLN A 5 23.37 13.79 54.73
CA GLN A 5 23.49 13.59 53.27
C GLN A 5 22.84 12.28 52.79
N SER A 6 22.00 12.17 51.75
CA SER A 6 21.41 13.03 50.73
C SER A 6 20.58 12.07 49.83
N HIS A 7 19.80 12.58 48.88
CA HIS A 7 19.59 12.07 47.50
C HIS A 7 18.15 12.29 47.03
N GLY A 8 17.93 13.49 46.46
CA GLY A 8 16.90 13.68 45.45
C GLY A 8 17.37 13.03 44.15
N GLY A 9 16.62 12.05 43.65
CA GLY A 9 16.82 11.49 42.32
C GLY A 9 16.00 12.26 41.29
N ARG A 10 16.68 13.04 40.44
CA ARG A 10 16.09 13.49 39.16
C ARG A 10 15.96 12.28 38.23
N PRO A 11 14.88 12.19 37.41
CA PRO A 11 14.84 11.22 36.33
C PRO A 11 15.93 11.54 35.30
N GLN A 12 16.63 10.49 34.88
CA GLN A 12 17.75 10.55 33.93
C GLN A 12 17.29 11.13 32.59
N GLN A 13 17.99 12.16 32.13
CA GLN A 13 17.85 12.69 30.78
C GLN A 13 18.29 11.63 29.77
N ALA A 14 17.39 11.27 28.85
CA ALA A 14 17.73 10.52 27.66
C ALA A 14 18.77 11.34 26.87
N GLY A 15 19.96 10.77 26.70
CA GLY A 15 21.04 11.40 25.94
C GLY A 15 20.58 11.73 24.53
N SER A 16 20.81 12.98 24.13
CA SER A 16 20.65 13.47 22.77
C SER A 16 21.66 12.77 21.87
N ALA A 17 21.26 11.65 21.28
CA ALA A 17 21.95 11.13 20.10
C ALA A 17 21.74 12.15 18.99
N GLU A 18 22.82 12.86 18.62
CA GLU A 18 22.82 13.77 17.47
C GLU A 18 22.39 12.97 16.24
N HIS A 19 21.15 13.22 15.83
CA HIS A 19 20.54 12.65 14.65
C HIS A 19 21.21 13.31 13.44
N ARG A 20 22.31 12.71 12.97
CA ARG A 20 22.89 13.07 11.68
C ARG A 20 21.83 12.77 10.63
N GLN A 21 21.20 13.83 10.12
CA GLN A 21 20.27 13.73 9.01
C GLN A 21 21.02 13.15 7.81
N PRO A 22 20.55 12.04 7.21
CA PRO A 22 21.08 11.60 5.93
C PRO A 22 20.76 12.65 4.86
N ASP A 23 21.67 12.79 3.90
CA ASP A 23 21.53 13.67 2.74
C ASP A 23 20.20 13.41 1.99
N PRO A 24 19.61 14.43 1.32
CA PRO A 24 18.34 14.29 0.61
C PRO A 24 18.42 13.16 -0.43
N VAL A 25 17.61 12.11 -0.20
CA VAL A 25 17.53 10.96 -1.09
C VAL A 25 16.60 11.31 -2.24
N THR A 26 17.17 11.85 -3.32
CA THR A 26 16.54 11.76 -4.64
C THR A 26 16.35 10.28 -4.99
N ALA A 27 15.30 9.93 -5.75
CA ALA A 27 15.07 8.57 -6.27
C ALA A 27 16.42 7.94 -6.66
N SER A 28 16.82 6.92 -5.92
CA SER A 28 18.22 6.55 -5.85
C SER A 28 18.63 5.84 -7.13
N SER A 29 19.72 6.28 -7.77
CA SER A 29 20.35 5.62 -8.93
C SER A 29 21.04 4.30 -8.56
N LEU A 30 20.58 3.62 -7.50
CA LEU A 30 21.12 2.35 -7.08
C LEU A 30 20.84 1.29 -8.15
N PRO A 31 21.86 0.49 -8.50
CA PRO A 31 21.68 -0.57 -9.49
C PRO A 31 20.69 -1.61 -8.96
N ILE A 32 19.77 -2.03 -9.82
CA ILE A 32 18.90 -3.18 -9.58
C ILE A 32 19.78 -4.43 -9.50
N THR A 33 19.61 -5.22 -8.44
CA THR A 33 20.40 -6.42 -8.20
C THR A 33 19.62 -7.71 -8.51
N PRO A 34 20.29 -8.86 -8.73
CA PRO A 34 19.60 -10.15 -8.84
C PRO A 34 18.77 -10.51 -7.60
N ALA A 35 19.16 -10.01 -6.42
CA ALA A 35 18.38 -10.19 -5.19
C ALA A 35 17.07 -9.39 -5.24
N ASP A 36 17.09 -8.19 -5.83
CA ASP A 36 15.88 -7.39 -6.02
C ASP A 36 14.92 -8.07 -7.01
N GLU A 37 15.43 -8.66 -8.09
CA GLU A 37 14.59 -9.47 -9.01
C GLU A 37 14.00 -10.69 -8.33
N HIS A 38 14.78 -11.40 -7.50
CA HIS A 38 14.30 -12.56 -6.77
C HIS A 38 13.14 -12.20 -5.83
N ALA A 39 13.31 -11.15 -5.03
CA ALA A 39 12.25 -10.68 -4.13
C ALA A 39 11.03 -10.16 -4.92
N MET A 40 11.24 -9.47 -6.04
CA MET A 40 10.14 -8.99 -6.87
C MET A 40 9.33 -10.12 -7.51
N ARG A 41 9.95 -11.26 -7.84
CA ARG A 41 9.21 -12.45 -8.29
C ARG A 41 8.28 -12.99 -7.21
N ILE A 42 8.73 -13.00 -5.94
CA ILE A 42 7.86 -13.38 -4.81
C ILE A 42 6.69 -12.39 -4.67
N ALA A 43 6.93 -11.08 -4.85
CA ALA A 43 5.85 -10.09 -4.87
C ALA A 43 4.87 -10.32 -6.04
N LEU A 44 5.36 -10.70 -7.23
CA LEU A 44 4.51 -11.08 -8.37
C LEU A 44 3.65 -12.32 -8.09
N ASP A 45 4.19 -13.32 -7.38
CA ASP A 45 3.39 -14.48 -6.94
C ASP A 45 2.25 -14.04 -6.01
N GLN A 46 2.49 -13.04 -5.14
CA GLN A 46 1.42 -12.45 -4.31
C GLN A 46 0.41 -11.63 -5.13
N ALA A 47 0.86 -10.93 -6.16
CA ALA A 47 -0.03 -10.23 -7.08
C ALA A 47 -0.95 -11.22 -7.83
N GLN A 48 -0.44 -12.41 -8.16
CA GLN A 48 -1.25 -13.50 -8.72
C GLN A 48 -2.28 -14.02 -7.71
N ASN A 49 -1.95 -14.10 -6.41
CA ASN A 49 -2.92 -14.44 -5.36
C ASN A 49 -4.06 -13.40 -5.28
N ALA A 50 -3.74 -12.10 -5.35
CA ALA A 50 -4.77 -11.04 -5.45
C ALA A 50 -5.68 -11.24 -6.66
N TRP A 51 -5.11 -11.51 -7.84
CA TRP A 51 -5.90 -11.79 -9.03
C TRP A 51 -6.88 -12.96 -8.81
N LEU A 52 -6.38 -14.08 -8.28
CA LEU A 52 -7.20 -15.27 -8.02
C LEU A 52 -8.33 -14.98 -7.02
N ALA A 53 -8.12 -14.06 -6.08
CA ALA A 53 -9.13 -13.56 -5.16
C ALA A 53 -10.10 -12.53 -5.79
N GLY A 54 -9.89 -12.16 -7.06
CA GLY A 54 -10.68 -11.15 -7.76
C GLY A 54 -10.30 -9.71 -7.42
N GLU A 55 -9.15 -9.50 -6.78
CA GLU A 55 -8.63 -8.19 -6.36
C GLU A 55 -7.68 -7.63 -7.41
N VAL A 56 -7.44 -6.31 -7.38
CA VAL A 56 -6.42 -5.68 -8.23
C VAL A 56 -5.06 -6.35 -7.96
N PRO A 57 -4.33 -6.86 -8.98
CA PRO A 57 -3.17 -7.72 -8.78
C PRO A 57 -1.93 -6.91 -8.38
N VAL A 58 -1.87 -6.55 -7.10
CA VAL A 58 -0.71 -5.96 -6.46
C VAL A 58 -0.28 -6.87 -5.32
N GLY A 59 1.01 -7.17 -5.28
CA GLY A 59 1.64 -8.00 -4.28
C GLY A 59 2.85 -7.32 -3.69
N ALA A 60 3.18 -7.70 -2.46
CA ALA A 60 4.32 -7.19 -1.73
C ALA A 60 5.00 -8.30 -0.92
N VAL A 61 6.31 -8.17 -0.75
CA VAL A 61 7.12 -8.99 0.16
C VAL A 61 8.08 -8.11 0.95
N ILE A 62 8.26 -8.44 2.22
CA ILE A 62 9.25 -7.82 3.09
C ILE A 62 10.40 -8.80 3.29
N MET A 63 11.61 -8.34 2.98
CA MET A 63 12.84 -9.10 3.10
C MET A 63 13.72 -8.54 4.22
N ARG A 64 14.42 -9.41 4.92
CA ARG A 64 15.51 -9.06 5.86
C ARG A 64 16.63 -10.07 5.70
N GLU A 65 17.85 -9.60 5.43
CA GLU A 65 19.02 -10.47 5.28
C GLU A 65 18.82 -11.63 4.27
N GLY A 66 18.11 -11.33 3.16
CA GLY A 66 17.79 -12.32 2.13
C GLY A 66 16.67 -13.30 2.49
N GLN A 67 16.06 -13.17 3.65
CA GLN A 67 14.94 -14.00 4.11
C GLN A 67 13.60 -13.26 3.97
N VAL A 68 12.55 -13.99 3.63
CA VAL A 68 11.18 -13.47 3.65
C VAL A 68 10.71 -13.35 5.10
N ILE A 69 10.30 -12.15 5.50
CA ILE A 69 9.68 -11.89 6.81
C ILE A 69 8.17 -11.96 6.72
N ALA A 70 7.60 -11.31 5.70
CA ALA A 70 6.15 -11.30 5.49
C ALA A 70 5.82 -11.06 4.02
N THR A 71 4.65 -11.53 3.62
CA THR A 71 4.05 -11.25 2.31
C THR A 71 2.68 -10.60 2.50
N GLY A 72 2.23 -9.90 1.46
CA GLY A 72 0.91 -9.31 1.39
C GLY A 72 0.45 -9.15 -0.06
N TYR A 73 -0.85 -9.10 -0.26
CA TYR A 73 -1.46 -8.78 -1.54
C TYR A 73 -2.69 -7.91 -1.31
N ASN A 74 -3.10 -7.15 -2.32
CA ASN A 74 -4.29 -6.32 -2.26
C ASN A 74 -5.52 -7.17 -1.96
N ARG A 75 -6.26 -6.80 -0.91
CA ARG A 75 -7.52 -7.45 -0.54
C ARG A 75 -8.63 -6.50 -0.06
N PRO A 76 -8.74 -5.26 -0.58
CA PRO A 76 -9.70 -4.28 -0.04
C PRO A 76 -11.17 -4.70 -0.22
N ILE A 77 -11.52 -5.41 -1.30
CA ILE A 77 -12.89 -5.83 -1.57
C ILE A 77 -13.29 -6.97 -0.63
N THR A 78 -12.46 -8.01 -0.60
CA THR A 78 -12.70 -9.27 0.13
C THR A 78 -12.62 -9.10 1.64
N THR A 79 -11.85 -8.14 2.15
CA THR A 79 -11.78 -7.85 3.59
C THR A 79 -12.58 -6.63 4.01
N HIS A 80 -13.28 -5.96 3.09
CA HIS A 80 -14.00 -4.70 3.34
C HIS A 80 -13.14 -3.65 4.07
N ASP A 81 -11.84 -3.61 3.78
CA ASP A 81 -10.86 -2.75 4.43
C ASP A 81 -10.19 -1.88 3.37
N PRO A 82 -10.50 -0.57 3.30
CA PRO A 82 -9.92 0.31 2.29
C PRO A 82 -8.40 0.47 2.46
N THR A 83 -7.84 0.07 3.61
CA THR A 83 -6.41 0.12 3.88
C THR A 83 -5.68 -1.17 3.50
N ALA A 84 -6.38 -2.24 3.11
CA ALA A 84 -5.80 -3.55 2.84
C ALA A 84 -5.09 -3.64 1.47
N HIS A 85 -4.22 -2.68 1.21
CA HIS A 85 -3.23 -2.71 0.14
C HIS A 85 -2.10 -3.70 0.48
N ALA A 86 -1.43 -4.23 -0.54
CA ALA A 86 -0.40 -5.24 -0.41
C ALA A 86 0.70 -4.82 0.59
N GLU A 87 1.15 -3.56 0.53
CA GLU A 87 2.19 -3.01 1.40
C GLU A 87 1.74 -2.96 2.86
N ILE A 88 0.49 -2.54 3.10
CA ILE A 88 -0.08 -2.44 4.45
C ILE A 88 -0.30 -3.84 5.04
N VAL A 89 -0.78 -4.79 4.22
CA VAL A 89 -0.97 -6.18 4.64
C VAL A 89 0.38 -6.79 5.05
N ALA A 90 1.40 -6.66 4.20
CA ALA A 90 2.74 -7.17 4.50
C ALA A 90 3.33 -6.50 5.76
N LEU A 91 3.22 -5.17 5.86
CA LEU A 91 3.70 -4.39 7.01
C LEU A 91 3.05 -4.86 8.32
N ARG A 92 1.71 -4.99 8.35
CA ARG A 92 0.99 -5.45 9.55
C ARG A 92 1.47 -6.84 9.98
N HIS A 93 1.62 -7.77 9.04
CA HIS A 93 2.14 -9.11 9.32
C HIS A 93 3.58 -9.05 9.88
N ALA A 94 4.49 -8.30 9.24
CA ALA A 94 5.86 -8.18 9.69
C ALA A 94 5.98 -7.51 11.07
N SER A 95 5.23 -6.42 11.31
CA SER A 95 5.24 -5.73 12.60
C SER A 95 4.71 -6.59 13.75
N GLN A 96 3.70 -7.42 13.50
CA GLN A 96 3.19 -8.37 14.49
C GLN A 96 4.21 -9.48 14.76
N LEU A 97 4.81 -10.06 13.71
CA LEU A 97 5.80 -11.12 13.84
C LEU A 97 7.06 -10.66 14.58
N LEU A 98 7.50 -9.42 14.34
CA LEU A 98 8.71 -8.84 14.95
C LEU A 98 8.42 -8.09 16.26
N GLU A 99 7.16 -8.00 16.68
CA GLU A 99 6.69 -7.20 17.82
C GLU A 99 7.25 -5.76 17.83
N ASN A 100 7.39 -5.17 16.63
CA ASN A 100 8.01 -3.86 16.45
C ASN A 100 7.38 -3.13 15.26
N TYR A 101 6.97 -1.88 15.50
CA TYR A 101 6.44 -1.02 14.44
C TYR A 101 7.53 -0.44 13.53
N ARG A 102 8.81 -0.49 13.95
CA ARG A 102 9.96 -0.05 13.17
C ARG A 102 10.72 -1.24 12.58
N LEU A 103 11.05 -1.17 11.31
CA LEU A 103 11.69 -2.21 10.50
C LEU A 103 12.95 -1.66 9.76
N PRO A 104 13.94 -1.06 10.47
CA PRO A 104 15.09 -0.37 9.86
C PRO A 104 16.05 -1.24 9.05
N ASP A 105 15.99 -2.56 9.19
CA ASP A 105 16.84 -3.51 8.46
C ASP A 105 16.08 -4.26 7.34
N CYS A 106 14.81 -3.91 7.14
CA CYS A 106 13.96 -4.55 6.15
C CYS A 106 13.89 -3.77 4.85
N ASP A 107 13.80 -4.49 3.74
CA ASP A 107 13.44 -3.97 2.42
C ASP A 107 12.04 -4.43 2.06
N LEU A 108 11.21 -3.53 1.54
CA LEU A 108 9.90 -3.88 0.99
C LEU A 108 9.96 -3.86 -0.53
N TYR A 109 9.45 -4.92 -1.15
CA TYR A 109 9.29 -5.05 -2.60
C TYR A 109 7.81 -5.07 -2.94
N VAL A 110 7.36 -4.24 -3.87
CA VAL A 110 5.94 -4.15 -4.28
C VAL A 110 5.79 -4.07 -5.80
N THR A 111 4.78 -4.74 -6.36
CA THR A 111 4.64 -4.82 -7.82
C THR A 111 4.15 -3.52 -8.46
N LEU A 112 3.60 -2.59 -7.71
CA LEU A 112 3.14 -1.29 -8.20
C LEU A 112 3.70 -0.18 -7.31
N GLU A 113 4.00 0.98 -7.91
CA GLU A 113 4.41 2.17 -7.18
C GLU A 113 3.43 2.49 -6.04
N PRO A 114 3.92 2.72 -4.82
CA PRO A 114 3.05 2.92 -3.66
C PRO A 114 2.25 4.22 -3.78
N CYS A 115 1.00 4.19 -3.30
CA CYS A 115 0.18 5.39 -3.13
C CYS A 115 0.55 6.16 -1.85
N ALA A 116 -0.04 7.36 -1.65
CA ALA A 116 0.23 8.22 -0.49
C ALA A 116 0.06 7.51 0.88
N MET A 117 -0.99 6.71 1.02
CA MET A 117 -1.26 5.95 2.24
C MET A 117 -0.13 4.95 2.53
N CYS A 118 0.22 4.12 1.55
CA CYS A 118 1.27 3.12 1.70
C CYS A 118 2.62 3.80 1.93
N ALA A 119 2.97 4.82 1.16
CA ALA A 119 4.23 5.54 1.29
C ALA A 119 4.44 6.09 2.71
N MET A 120 3.44 6.78 3.27
CA MET A 120 3.53 7.28 4.65
C MET A 120 3.65 6.15 5.68
N ALA A 121 2.90 5.05 5.52
CA ALA A 121 3.00 3.90 6.43
C ALA A 121 4.40 3.27 6.41
N LEU A 122 5.00 3.13 5.23
CA LEU A 122 6.35 2.61 5.06
C LEU A 122 7.41 3.56 5.66
N MET A 123 7.26 4.86 5.45
CA MET A 123 8.13 5.86 6.09
C MET A 123 8.01 5.78 7.62
N HIS A 124 6.78 5.70 8.17
CA HIS A 124 6.52 5.49 9.61
C HIS A 124 7.19 4.23 10.16
N ALA A 125 7.20 3.17 9.37
CA ALA A 125 7.86 1.90 9.69
C ALA A 125 9.38 1.92 9.53
N ARG A 126 9.99 2.99 8.99
CA ARG A 126 11.44 3.16 8.86
C ARG A 126 12.13 2.11 7.97
N PHE A 127 11.48 1.61 6.92
CA PHE A 127 12.13 0.66 6.01
C PHE A 127 13.47 1.21 5.48
N ARG A 128 14.44 0.33 5.32
CA ARG A 128 15.75 0.66 4.73
C ARG A 128 15.56 1.08 3.28
N ARG A 129 14.87 0.24 2.49
CA ARG A 129 14.53 0.47 1.09
C ARG A 129 13.09 0.09 0.81
N VAL A 130 12.48 0.80 -0.13
CA VAL A 130 11.25 0.40 -0.82
C VAL A 130 11.58 0.30 -2.31
N VAL A 131 11.31 -0.88 -2.85
CA VAL A 131 11.62 -1.25 -4.23
C VAL A 131 10.31 -1.57 -4.94
N PHE A 132 10.00 -0.89 -6.03
CA PHE A 132 8.77 -1.12 -6.77
C PHE A 132 9.02 -1.53 -8.23
N ALA A 133 8.07 -2.26 -8.81
CA ALA A 133 8.16 -2.70 -10.20
C ALA A 133 7.62 -1.65 -11.18
N ALA A 134 6.30 -1.58 -11.35
CA ALA A 134 5.67 -0.67 -12.29
C ALA A 134 5.40 0.70 -11.67
N HIS A 135 5.56 1.76 -12.44
CA HIS A 135 5.10 3.10 -12.05
C HIS A 135 3.57 3.19 -12.08
N ASP A 136 3.00 4.00 -11.19
CA ASP A 136 1.57 4.32 -11.18
C ASP A 136 1.33 5.80 -11.57
N PRO A 137 1.01 6.08 -12.84
CA PRO A 137 0.80 7.44 -13.31
C PRO A 137 -0.46 8.12 -12.73
N LYS A 138 -1.32 7.39 -12.01
CA LYS A 138 -2.57 7.94 -11.46
C LYS A 138 -2.47 8.28 -9.99
N THR A 139 -1.81 7.44 -9.20
CA THR A 139 -1.78 7.61 -7.73
C THR A 139 -0.41 7.42 -7.09
N GLY A 140 0.60 7.06 -7.88
CA GLY A 140 1.96 6.81 -7.40
C GLY A 140 2.61 8.07 -6.82
N VAL A 141 3.21 7.93 -5.64
CA VAL A 141 3.85 9.05 -4.93
C VAL A 141 5.37 8.87 -4.73
N ALA A 142 5.99 8.00 -5.52
CA ALA A 142 7.43 7.79 -5.55
C ALA A 142 8.07 8.38 -6.83
N GLY A 143 7.43 9.42 -7.39
CA GLY A 143 7.89 10.14 -8.58
C GLY A 143 6.86 10.26 -9.70
N SER A 144 5.76 9.50 -9.69
CA SER A 144 4.74 9.60 -10.76
C SER A 144 3.85 10.85 -10.65
N VAL A 145 3.05 10.97 -9.59
CA VAL A 145 2.17 12.13 -9.38
C VAL A 145 2.87 13.19 -8.53
N ILE A 146 3.48 12.74 -7.44
CA ILE A 146 4.34 13.53 -6.55
C ILE A 146 5.49 12.65 -6.08
N ASP A 147 6.53 13.24 -5.51
CA ASP A 147 7.59 12.51 -4.82
C ASP A 147 7.51 12.80 -3.32
N LEU A 148 6.83 11.91 -2.60
CA LEU A 148 6.69 12.01 -1.14
C LEU A 148 7.98 11.60 -0.43
N PHE A 149 8.73 10.64 -0.99
CA PHE A 149 9.97 10.15 -0.40
C PHE A 149 11.12 11.16 -0.54
N GLY A 150 11.09 11.99 -1.58
CA GLY A 150 12.01 13.11 -1.75
C GLY A 150 11.65 14.38 -0.96
N ASN A 151 10.52 14.40 -0.22
CA ASN A 151 10.11 15.57 0.54
C ASN A 151 10.88 15.69 1.87
N THR A 152 11.90 16.54 1.88
CA THR A 152 12.80 16.76 3.02
C THR A 152 12.15 17.35 4.26
N GLN A 153 10.92 17.86 4.18
CA GLN A 153 10.17 18.33 5.35
C GLN A 153 9.64 17.16 6.21
N LEU A 154 9.59 15.94 5.67
CA LEU A 154 9.18 14.75 6.39
C LEU A 154 10.35 14.19 7.22
N ASN A 155 10.04 13.68 8.40
CA ASN A 155 11.02 13.36 9.44
C ASN A 155 11.85 12.08 9.20
N HIS A 156 11.45 11.21 8.27
CA HIS A 156 12.16 9.96 8.01
C HIS A 156 12.20 9.67 6.52
N HIS A 157 13.35 9.19 6.05
CA HIS A 157 13.59 8.92 4.65
C HIS A 157 13.92 7.45 4.46
N THR A 158 13.40 6.90 3.37
CA THR A 158 13.60 5.52 2.93
C THR A 158 14.15 5.58 1.52
N GLN A 159 15.12 4.71 1.21
CA GLN A 159 15.67 4.65 -0.14
C GLN A 159 14.63 4.09 -1.11
N ILE A 160 14.48 4.71 -2.28
CA ILE A 160 13.54 4.29 -3.31
C ILE A 160 14.27 3.78 -4.55
N VAL A 161 13.82 2.62 -5.04
CA VAL A 161 14.26 2.04 -6.31
C VAL A 161 13.02 1.64 -7.10
N GLY A 162 12.89 2.15 -8.32
CA GLY A 162 11.78 1.82 -9.23
C GLY A 162 12.24 0.98 -10.42
N GLY A 163 11.30 0.27 -11.06
CA GLY A 163 11.51 -0.36 -12.35
C GLY A 163 11.89 -1.84 -12.34
N VAL A 164 11.98 -2.48 -11.17
CA VAL A 164 12.38 -3.91 -11.07
C VAL A 164 11.29 -4.81 -11.64
N LEU A 165 11.54 -5.50 -12.75
CA LEU A 165 10.52 -6.32 -13.45
C LEU A 165 9.24 -5.53 -13.80
N ALA A 166 9.39 -4.25 -14.14
CA ALA A 166 8.27 -3.34 -14.44
C ALA A 166 7.31 -3.86 -15.52
N GLU A 167 7.84 -4.47 -16.57
CA GLU A 167 7.01 -4.98 -17.69
C GLU A 167 6.09 -6.12 -17.23
N ALA A 168 6.63 -7.08 -16.47
CA ALA A 168 5.85 -8.21 -15.96
C ALA A 168 4.69 -7.74 -15.07
N SER A 169 4.95 -6.81 -14.16
CA SER A 169 3.90 -6.24 -13.30
C SER A 169 2.87 -5.42 -14.10
N SER A 170 3.34 -4.58 -15.02
CA SER A 170 2.48 -3.76 -15.87
C SER A 170 1.56 -4.62 -16.74
N GLN A 171 2.10 -5.72 -17.28
CA GLN A 171 1.33 -6.66 -18.09
C GLN A 171 0.23 -7.35 -17.26
N LEU A 172 0.55 -7.78 -16.03
CA LEU A 172 -0.41 -8.37 -15.11
C LEU A 172 -1.59 -7.42 -14.83
N LEU A 173 -1.31 -6.17 -14.46
CA LEU A 173 -2.35 -5.15 -14.23
C LEU A 173 -3.21 -4.88 -15.47
N LYS A 174 -2.57 -4.75 -16.65
CA LYS A 174 -3.29 -4.51 -17.92
C LYS A 174 -4.24 -5.66 -18.26
N GLN A 175 -3.78 -6.90 -18.09
CA GLN A 175 -4.59 -8.08 -18.37
C GLN A 175 -5.77 -8.19 -17.41
N PHE A 176 -5.55 -8.02 -16.10
CA PHE A 176 -6.63 -8.04 -15.10
C PHE A 176 -7.74 -7.03 -15.43
N PHE A 177 -7.39 -5.77 -15.71
CA PHE A 177 -8.40 -4.78 -16.04
C PHE A 177 -9.07 -5.03 -17.41
N ALA A 178 -8.38 -5.65 -18.37
CA ALA A 178 -8.98 -6.06 -19.63
C ALA A 178 -10.04 -7.15 -19.42
N GLU A 179 -9.72 -8.16 -18.60
CA GLU A 179 -10.65 -9.22 -18.22
C GLU A 179 -11.84 -8.67 -17.44
N ARG A 180 -11.62 -7.82 -16.43
CA ARG A 180 -12.70 -7.18 -15.66
C ARG A 180 -13.64 -6.36 -16.54
N ARG A 181 -13.10 -5.56 -17.47
CA ARG A 181 -13.93 -4.82 -18.42
C ARG A 181 -14.74 -5.74 -19.35
N ALA A 182 -14.19 -6.89 -19.74
CA ALA A 182 -14.89 -7.87 -20.55
C ALA A 182 -16.03 -8.55 -19.77
N GLN A 183 -15.78 -8.94 -18.52
CA GLN A 183 -16.78 -9.52 -17.62
C GLN A 183 -17.96 -8.56 -17.39
N ILE A 184 -17.68 -7.31 -17.03
CA ILE A 184 -18.72 -6.28 -16.80
C ILE A 184 -19.57 -6.06 -18.06
N ARG A 185 -18.96 -6.05 -19.25
CA ARG A 185 -19.72 -5.94 -20.51
C ARG A 185 -20.63 -7.16 -20.72
N ALA A 186 -20.11 -8.37 -20.52
CA ALA A 186 -20.88 -9.60 -20.67
C ALA A 186 -22.06 -9.67 -19.69
N GLU A 187 -21.84 -9.33 -18.42
CA GLU A 187 -22.89 -9.27 -17.39
C GLU A 187 -23.98 -8.26 -17.75
N ARG A 188 -23.58 -7.06 -18.19
CA ARG A 188 -24.52 -6.02 -18.63
C ARG A 188 -25.33 -6.47 -19.84
N ASP A 189 -24.69 -7.07 -20.83
CA ASP A 189 -25.35 -7.53 -22.05
C ASP A 189 -26.30 -8.69 -21.75
N ALA A 190 -25.93 -9.60 -20.83
CA ALA A 190 -26.81 -10.66 -20.33
C ALA A 190 -28.02 -10.10 -19.56
N ALA A 191 -27.81 -9.12 -18.67
CA ALA A 191 -28.89 -8.46 -17.95
C ALA A 191 -29.87 -7.75 -18.91
N ARG A 192 -29.35 -7.08 -19.95
CA ARG A 192 -30.17 -6.44 -20.98
C ARG A 192 -30.97 -7.45 -21.79
N ALA A 193 -30.38 -8.59 -22.14
CA ALA A 193 -31.07 -9.66 -22.86
C ALA A 193 -32.20 -10.26 -21.99
N LEU A 194 -31.94 -10.51 -20.70
CA LEU A 194 -32.95 -10.98 -19.74
C LEU A 194 -34.14 -10.02 -19.63
N LEU A 195 -33.87 -8.70 -19.54
CA LEU A 195 -34.92 -7.68 -19.51
C LEU A 195 -35.72 -7.64 -20.82
N ALA A 196 -35.08 -7.79 -21.97
CA ALA A 196 -35.75 -7.83 -23.27
C ALA A 196 -36.65 -9.07 -23.43
N VAL A 197 -36.26 -10.21 -22.83
CA VAL A 197 -37.08 -11.42 -22.81
C VAL A 197 -38.23 -11.28 -21.80
N GLY A 198 -37.98 -10.70 -20.62
CA GLY A 198 -38.97 -10.45 -19.57
C GLY A 198 -40.04 -9.42 -19.95
N GLN A 199 -39.75 -8.49 -20.87
CA GLN A 199 -40.74 -7.54 -21.40
C GLN A 199 -41.77 -8.15 -22.36
N THR A 200 -41.67 -9.44 -22.70
CA THR A 200 -42.72 -10.15 -23.46
C THR A 200 -43.79 -10.81 -22.57
N GLY A 201 -43.71 -10.65 -21.24
CA GLY A 201 -44.76 -11.08 -20.33
C GLY A 201 -44.62 -10.47 -18.93
N VAL A 202 -45.69 -9.81 -18.48
CA VAL A 202 -46.02 -9.34 -17.12
C VAL A 202 -45.88 -7.81 -16.90
N ASP A 203 -47.06 -7.16 -16.79
CA ASP A 203 -47.28 -5.91 -16.07
C ASP A 203 -46.88 -6.09 -14.60
N THR A 204 -45.87 -5.35 -14.12
CA THR A 204 -45.59 -5.27 -12.68
C THR A 204 -45.74 -3.83 -12.21
N ALA A 205 -46.78 -3.62 -11.40
CA ALA A 205 -46.94 -2.44 -10.57
C ALA A 205 -45.72 -2.27 -9.66
N ALA A 206 -45.17 -1.06 -9.63
CA ALA A 206 -44.03 -0.68 -8.80
C ALA A 206 -44.41 -0.70 -7.32
N MET A 207 -43.55 -1.31 -6.49
CA MET A 207 -43.56 -1.12 -5.04
C MET A 207 -42.48 -0.10 -4.69
N ASP A 208 -42.92 1.02 -4.13
CA ASP A 208 -42.08 2.10 -3.64
C ASP A 208 -41.27 1.64 -2.42
N ALA A 209 -39.95 1.54 -2.56
CA ALA A 209 -39.04 1.43 -1.43
C ALA A 209 -38.43 2.83 -1.18
N GLU A 210 -38.67 3.40 0.00
CA GLU A 210 -38.05 4.64 0.43
C GLU A 210 -36.51 4.49 0.44
N PRO A 211 -35.76 5.45 -0.14
CA PRO A 211 -34.30 5.39 -0.16
C PRO A 211 -33.71 5.61 1.24
N ILE A 212 -32.62 4.88 1.50
CA ILE A 212 -31.82 5.00 2.73
C ILE A 212 -31.29 6.45 2.84
N PRO A 213 -31.46 7.14 3.98
CA PRO A 213 -31.04 8.52 4.13
C PRO A 213 -29.51 8.62 4.05
N VAL A 214 -29.02 9.31 3.02
CA VAL A 214 -27.63 9.78 2.96
C VAL A 214 -27.47 10.94 3.95
N GLY A 215 -26.49 10.82 4.83
CA GLY A 215 -26.19 11.84 5.84
C GLY A 215 -25.96 13.21 5.20
N LEU A 216 -26.58 14.24 5.78
CA LEU A 216 -26.41 15.62 5.35
C LEU A 216 -24.94 16.02 5.51
N VAL A 217 -24.29 16.39 4.41
CA VAL A 217 -23.01 17.10 4.44
C VAL A 217 -23.30 18.48 5.03
N ILE A 218 -22.87 18.71 6.26
CA ILE A 218 -22.85 20.05 6.84
C ILE A 218 -21.62 20.74 6.27
N GLU A 219 -21.82 21.60 5.28
CA GLU A 219 -20.81 22.57 4.89
C GLU A 219 -20.78 23.64 5.98
N ASP A 220 -19.75 23.62 6.83
CA ASP A 220 -19.48 24.69 7.78
C ASP A 220 -18.70 25.80 7.06
N PRO A 221 -19.31 26.96 6.79
CA PRO A 221 -18.64 28.07 6.09
C PRO A 221 -17.52 28.72 6.91
N ASP A 222 -17.38 28.41 8.20
CA ASP A 222 -16.37 28.98 9.10
C ASP A 222 -15.08 28.14 9.22
N LEU A 223 -15.00 27.00 8.52
CA LEU A 223 -13.76 26.24 8.34
C LEU A 223 -13.02 26.70 7.06
N ARG A 224 -12.36 27.86 7.14
CA ARG A 224 -11.31 28.28 6.19
C ARG A 224 -10.10 28.87 6.91
#